data_AF-A0A1G1X098-F1
#
_entry.id   AF-A0A1G1X098-F1
#
_cell.length_a   1.000
_cell.length_b   1.000
_cell.length_c   1.000
_cell.angle_alpha   90.00
_cell.angle_beta   90.00
_cell.angle_gamma   90.00
#
_symmetry.space_group_name_H-M   'P 1'
#
loop_
_entity.id
_entity.type
_entity.pdbx_description
1 polymer ?
#
loop_
_entity_poly.entity_id
_entity_poly.type
_entity_poly.pdbx_seq_one_letter_code
_entity_poly.pdbx_strand_id
1 'polypeptide(L)'
;MVNVIVVLIFLVSVILLLGYGRTYVVERQPRQAEFMKGVAGMSALDGDYKGVAHGYSGTWQGKTIFQSKKSGINRFLYGEKLEQKYPFALSFQKALRDADKDVIVLDYNQPGNPWWLKYIVDEMVEVGPQQYLGKVHVRITSGLVFTLGYFSLTK
;
A
#
# COMPACT_ATOMS: atom_id res chain seq x y z
N MET A 1 -8.03 -18.74 -37.54
CA MET A 1 -7.82 -17.42 -36.91
C MET A 1 -8.20 -17.53 -35.45
N VAL A 2 -7.27 -17.31 -34.51
CA VAL A 2 -7.64 -17.26 -33.08
C VAL A 2 -8.45 -15.99 -32.86
N ASN A 3 -9.61 -16.12 -32.24
CA ASN A 3 -10.49 -14.99 -31.96
C ASN A 3 -9.81 -14.05 -30.95
N VAL A 4 -9.64 -12.78 -31.31
CA VAL A 4 -9.02 -11.74 -30.47
C VAL A 4 -9.68 -11.67 -29.09
N ILE A 5 -11.00 -11.88 -29.01
CA ILE A 5 -11.75 -11.88 -27.75
C ILE A 5 -11.26 -13.02 -26.84
N VAL A 6 -11.00 -14.21 -27.38
CA VAL A 6 -10.51 -15.37 -26.62
C VAL A 6 -9.12 -15.08 -26.05
N VAL A 7 -8.25 -14.43 -26.83
CA VAL A 7 -6.92 -14.02 -26.36
C VAL A 7 -7.03 -13.01 -25.22
N LEU A 8 -7.91 -12.01 -25.34
CA LEU A 8 -8.11 -11.00 -24.29
C LEU A 8 -8.66 -11.61 -23.00
N ILE A 9 -9.65 -12.48 -23.09
CA ILE A 9 -10.22 -13.19 -21.94
C ILE A 9 -9.13 -14.02 -21.25
N PHE A 10 -8.33 -14.75 -22.03
CA PHE A 10 -7.22 -15.54 -21.49
C PHE A 10 -6.21 -14.65 -20.75
N LEU A 11 -5.78 -13.53 -21.35
CA LEU A 11 -4.83 -12.60 -20.72
C LEU A 11 -5.37 -12.00 -19.42
N VAL A 12 -6.63 -11.56 -19.41
CA VAL A 12 -7.28 -11.05 -18.19
C VAL A 12 -7.33 -12.14 -17.12
N SER A 13 -7.69 -13.36 -17.50
CA SER A 13 -7.79 -14.49 -16.57
C SER A 13 -6.43 -14.82 -15.95
N VAL A 14 -5.34 -14.81 -16.75
CA VAL A 14 -3.97 -14.99 -16.26
C VAL A 14 -3.59 -13.87 -15.28
N ILE A 15 -3.88 -12.61 -15.60
CA ILE A 15 -3.58 -11.48 -14.70
C ILE A 15 -4.32 -11.63 -13.36
N LEU A 16 -5.61 -11.99 -13.39
CA LEU A 16 -6.40 -12.23 -12.17
C LEU A 16 -5.82 -13.38 -11.35
N LEU A 17 -5.47 -14.51 -11.99
CA LEU A 17 -4.86 -15.66 -11.32
C LEU A 17 -3.52 -15.30 -10.68
N LEU A 18 -2.68 -14.51 -11.36
CA LEU A 18 -1.42 -14.01 -10.80
C LEU A 18 -1.66 -13.07 -9.61
N GLY A 19 -2.66 -12.19 -9.70
CA GLY A 19 -3.05 -11.30 -8.60
C GLY A 19 -3.53 -12.07 -7.36
N TYR A 20 -4.40 -13.06 -7.55
CA TYR A 20 -4.87 -13.93 -6.47
C TYR A 20 -3.74 -14.80 -5.91
N GLY A 21 -2.90 -15.39 -6.76
CA GLY A 21 -1.75 -16.17 -6.35
C GLY A 21 -0.76 -15.34 -5.53
N ARG A 22 -0.47 -14.11 -5.96
CA ARG A 22 0.39 -13.19 -5.20
C ARG A 22 -0.23 -12.85 -3.85
N THR A 23 -1.51 -12.50 -3.83
CA THR A 23 -2.26 -12.19 -2.60
C THR A 23 -2.20 -13.36 -1.62
N TYR A 24 -2.48 -14.57 -2.09
CA TYR A 24 -2.44 -15.81 -1.30
C TYR A 24 -1.06 -16.05 -0.66
N VAL A 25 0.02 -15.80 -1.40
CA VAL A 25 1.40 -15.95 -0.91
C VAL A 25 1.77 -14.84 0.08
N VAL A 26 1.36 -13.60 -0.15
CA VAL A 26 1.70 -12.46 0.70
C VAL A 26 0.94 -12.51 2.02
N GLU A 27 -0.36 -12.77 2.00
CA GLU A 27 -1.19 -12.94 3.20
C GLU A 27 -0.82 -14.22 3.98
N ARG A 28 -0.13 -15.14 3.30
CA ARG A 28 0.83 -16.15 3.78
C ARG A 28 1.72 -15.82 4.98
N GLN A 29 2.30 -14.63 4.89
CA GLN A 29 3.58 -14.33 5.54
C GLN A 29 3.37 -14.01 7.02
N PRO A 30 4.40 -14.18 7.88
CA PRO A 30 4.33 -13.82 9.29
C PRO A 30 3.86 -12.38 9.54
N ARG A 31 4.14 -11.47 8.61
CA ARG A 31 3.70 -10.07 8.63
C ARG A 31 2.19 -9.90 8.60
N GLN A 32 1.41 -10.84 8.05
CA GLN A 32 -0.05 -10.79 8.15
C GLN A 32 -0.47 -10.90 9.61
N ALA A 33 0.11 -11.84 10.37
CA ALA A 33 -0.17 -11.97 11.80
C ALA A 33 0.33 -10.74 12.58
N GLU A 34 1.50 -10.21 12.20
CA GLU A 34 1.98 -8.83 12.41
C GLU A 34 0.84 -7.80 12.41
N PHE A 35 0.35 -7.58 11.19
CA PHE A 35 -0.63 -6.59 10.82
C PHE A 35 -1.95 -6.76 11.58
N MET A 36 -2.40 -8.01 11.75
CA MET A 36 -3.63 -8.29 12.47
C MET A 36 -3.54 -7.96 13.97
N LYS A 37 -2.34 -7.92 14.56
CA LYS A 37 -2.14 -7.52 15.97
C LYS A 37 -1.97 -6.01 16.17
N GLY A 38 -1.55 -5.27 15.14
CA GLY A 38 -1.35 -3.82 15.24
C GLY A 38 -2.64 -3.04 15.49
N VAL A 39 -2.57 -1.73 15.73
CA VAL A 39 -3.75 -0.89 15.96
C VAL A 39 -3.78 0.31 15.02
N ALA A 40 -4.97 0.79 14.65
CA ALA A 40 -5.12 2.04 13.91
C ALA A 40 -4.99 3.24 14.87
N GLY A 41 -3.76 3.51 15.33
CA GLY A 41 -3.44 4.58 16.28
C GLY A 41 -3.04 5.90 15.62
N MET A 42 -3.44 7.02 16.21
CA MET A 42 -3.09 8.40 15.79
C MET A 42 -1.95 9.02 16.60
N SER A 43 -1.21 8.25 17.40
CA SER A 43 -0.07 8.74 18.20
C SER A 43 0.91 9.54 17.32
N ALA A 44 0.75 10.87 17.32
CA ALA A 44 1.52 11.87 16.57
C ALA A 44 2.16 11.35 15.26
N LEU A 45 1.32 11.11 14.24
CA LEU A 45 1.73 10.63 12.92
C LEU A 45 2.50 11.68 12.11
N ASP A 46 2.51 12.95 12.52
CA ASP A 46 3.19 14.00 11.76
C ASP A 46 4.70 13.77 11.68
N GLY A 47 5.26 13.89 10.47
CA GLY A 47 6.69 13.93 10.23
C GLY A 47 7.21 12.86 9.28
N ASP A 48 8.52 12.66 9.34
CA ASP A 48 9.29 11.87 8.40
C ASP A 48 9.53 10.46 8.94
N TYR A 49 9.11 9.45 8.18
CA TYR A 49 9.29 8.04 8.52
C TYR A 49 10.21 7.35 7.53
N LYS A 50 11.24 6.68 8.04
CA LYS A 50 12.11 5.80 7.25
C LYS A 50 11.33 4.54 6.87
N GLY A 51 11.42 4.16 5.60
CA GLY A 51 10.70 3.05 5.02
C GLY A 51 11.57 1.85 4.68
N VAL A 52 11.01 0.65 4.82
CA VAL A 52 11.56 -0.60 4.26
C VAL A 52 10.46 -1.32 3.50
N ALA A 53 10.63 -1.51 2.19
CA ALA A 53 9.70 -2.29 1.37
C ALA A 53 10.16 -3.76 1.37
N HIS A 54 9.39 -4.64 1.97
CA HIS A 54 9.82 -6.02 2.20
C HIS A 54 9.87 -6.81 0.89
N GLY A 55 11.06 -7.29 0.53
CA GLY A 55 11.30 -8.00 -0.73
C GLY A 55 11.52 -7.10 -1.94
N TYR A 56 11.78 -5.81 -1.73
CA TYR A 56 12.13 -4.85 -2.77
C TYR A 56 13.29 -3.96 -2.33
N SER A 57 14.32 -3.86 -3.16
CA SER A 57 15.37 -2.85 -3.04
C SER A 57 15.17 -1.80 -4.12
N GLY A 58 15.10 -0.53 -3.72
CA GLY A 58 14.90 0.57 -4.65
C GLY A 58 15.14 1.92 -4.00
N THR A 59 14.74 2.98 -4.70
CA THR A 59 15.02 4.36 -4.27
C THR A 59 14.07 4.87 -3.20
N TRP A 60 12.97 4.17 -2.92
CA TRP A 60 12.01 4.56 -1.90
C TRP A 60 12.63 4.55 -0.50
N GLN A 61 12.51 5.65 0.23
CA GLN A 61 13.08 5.86 1.57
C GLN A 61 12.04 5.97 2.68
N GLY A 62 10.75 5.91 2.34
CA GLY A 62 9.66 6.05 3.31
C GLY A 62 8.69 7.16 2.94
N LYS A 63 8.09 7.79 3.95
CA LYS A 63 6.98 8.74 3.77
C LYS A 63 7.13 9.93 4.70
N THR A 64 6.60 11.07 4.28
CA THR A 64 6.28 12.19 5.17
C THR A 64 4.79 12.20 5.36
N ILE A 65 4.32 12.24 6.61
CA ILE A 65 2.89 12.29 6.94
C ILE A 65 2.56 13.67 7.51
N PHE A 66 1.44 14.22 7.05
CA PHE A 66 0.85 15.48 7.48
C PHE A 66 -0.55 15.18 8.05
N GLN A 67 -0.60 14.74 9.31
CA GLN A 67 -1.82 14.29 10.00
C GLN A 67 -2.87 15.40 10.06
N SER A 68 -2.46 16.63 10.38
CA SER A 68 -3.35 17.81 10.39
C SER A 68 -3.99 18.10 9.03
N LYS A 69 -3.30 17.78 7.94
CA LYS A 69 -3.77 17.95 6.56
C LYS A 69 -4.45 16.70 6.01
N LYS A 70 -4.55 15.62 6.80
CA LYS A 70 -5.03 14.30 6.38
C LYS A 70 -4.37 13.85 5.07
N SER A 71 -3.06 14.00 4.98
CA SER A 71 -2.30 13.66 3.76
C SER A 71 -0.88 13.23 4.07
N GLY A 72 -0.16 12.82 3.03
CA GLY A 72 1.26 12.56 3.09
C GLY A 72 1.86 12.39 1.70
N ILE A 73 3.16 12.12 1.63
CA ILE A 73 3.88 11.97 0.37
C ILE A 73 5.03 10.96 0.53
N ASN A 74 5.34 10.21 -0.52
CA ASN A 74 6.49 9.30 -0.50
C ASN A 74 7.79 10.07 -0.70
N ARG A 75 8.86 9.57 -0.09
CA ARG A 75 10.22 10.07 -0.23
C ARG A 75 11.06 9.07 -1.02
N PHE A 76 11.82 9.55 -2.00
CA PHE A 76 12.70 8.75 -2.84
C PHE A 76 14.09 9.38 -2.90
N LEU A 77 15.13 8.56 -2.84
CA LEU A 77 16.53 8.99 -2.95
C LEU A 77 17.11 8.50 -4.27
N TYR A 78 17.45 9.45 -5.15
CA TYR A 78 18.08 9.18 -6.45
C TYR A 78 19.51 9.74 -6.42
N GLY A 79 20.50 8.87 -6.19
CA GLY A 79 21.86 9.32 -5.87
C GLY A 79 21.85 10.08 -4.54
N GLU A 80 22.27 11.35 -4.56
CA GLU A 80 22.26 12.23 -3.38
C GLU A 80 20.99 13.08 -3.27
N LYS A 81 20.10 13.02 -4.28
CA LYS A 81 18.91 13.88 -4.34
C LYS A 81 17.70 13.20 -3.71
N LEU A 82 17.17 13.80 -2.64
CA LEU A 82 15.88 13.45 -2.06
C LEU A 82 14.75 14.12 -2.84
N GLU A 83 13.83 13.32 -3.38
CA GLU A 83 12.62 13.78 -4.06
C GLU A 83 11.37 13.31 -3.32
N GLN A 84 10.37 14.20 -3.23
CA GLN A 84 9.05 13.86 -2.73
C GLN A 84 8.09 13.69 -3.89
N LYS A 85 7.43 12.54 -3.96
CA LYS A 85 6.50 12.19 -5.06
C LYS A 85 5.31 11.43 -4.52
N TYR A 86 4.26 11.40 -5.32
CA TYR A 86 3.10 10.56 -5.10
C TYR A 86 2.38 10.87 -3.78
N PRO A 87 1.76 12.06 -3.66
CA PRO A 87 0.93 12.37 -2.51
C PRO A 87 -0.22 11.39 -2.35
N PHE A 88 -0.67 11.19 -1.12
CA PHE A 88 -1.81 10.37 -0.75
C PHE A 88 -2.70 11.10 0.25
N ALA A 89 -4.00 10.78 0.25
CA ALA A 89 -4.92 11.18 1.30
C ALA A 89 -4.88 10.16 2.44
N LEU A 90 -4.99 10.64 3.67
CA LEU A 90 -4.96 9.85 4.89
C LEU A 90 -6.39 9.71 5.45
N SER A 91 -6.84 8.49 5.70
CA SER A 91 -8.14 8.22 6.35
C SER A 91 -8.06 7.05 7.34
N PHE A 92 -9.12 6.88 8.12
CA PHE A 92 -9.29 5.76 9.06
C PHE A 92 -10.54 5.02 8.66
N GLN A 93 -10.42 3.73 8.40
CA GLN A 93 -11.53 2.91 7.90
C GLN A 93 -11.26 1.43 8.15
N LYS A 94 -12.25 0.59 7.83
CA LYS A 94 -12.06 -0.86 7.76
C LYS A 94 -11.11 -1.22 6.63
N ALA A 95 -10.30 -2.25 6.86
CA ALA A 95 -9.41 -2.80 5.86
C ALA A 95 -10.21 -3.39 4.70
N LEU A 96 -9.67 -3.26 3.49
CA LEU A 96 -10.24 -3.69 2.23
C LEU A 96 -10.42 -5.21 2.17
N ARG A 97 -9.56 -5.97 2.85
CA ARG A 97 -9.56 -7.44 2.83
C ARG A 97 -9.76 -8.09 4.19
N ASP A 98 -9.53 -7.34 5.27
CA ASP A 98 -9.66 -7.80 6.66
C ASP A 98 -10.82 -7.03 7.32
N ALA A 99 -12.08 -7.36 6.99
CA ALA A 99 -13.25 -6.49 7.24
C ALA A 99 -13.46 -6.03 8.70
N ASP A 100 -13.03 -6.80 9.69
CA ASP A 100 -13.14 -6.45 11.10
C ASP A 100 -12.00 -5.54 11.60
N LYS A 101 -10.98 -5.32 10.77
CA LYS A 101 -9.75 -4.59 11.11
C LYS A 101 -9.89 -3.11 10.78
N ASP A 102 -9.73 -2.25 11.78
CA ASP A 102 -9.50 -0.84 11.56
C ASP A 102 -8.04 -0.59 11.15
N VAL A 103 -7.85 0.24 10.12
CA VAL A 103 -6.55 0.59 9.56
C VAL A 103 -6.49 2.08 9.22
N ILE A 104 -5.28 2.60 9.15
CA ILE A 104 -5.00 3.88 8.50
C ILE A 104 -4.84 3.60 7.01
N VAL A 105 -5.56 4.34 6.16
CA VAL A 105 -5.52 4.19 4.71
C VAL A 105 -4.75 5.36 4.09
N LEU A 106 -3.94 5.04 3.10
CA LEU A 106 -3.21 5.97 2.25
C LEU A 106 -3.74 5.80 0.83
N ASP A 107 -4.64 6.68 0.40
CA ASP A 107 -5.27 6.62 -0.91
C ASP A 107 -4.49 7.46 -1.92
N TYR A 108 -3.88 6.82 -2.91
CA TYR A 108 -3.13 7.47 -3.99
C TYR A 108 -3.98 7.95 -5.15
N ASN A 109 -5.31 7.80 -5.11
CA ASN A 109 -6.20 8.40 -6.09
C ASN A 109 -6.32 9.91 -5.89
N GLN A 110 -5.19 10.61 -6.09
CA GLN A 110 -5.05 12.05 -5.91
C GLN A 110 -4.83 12.75 -7.26
N PRO A 111 -5.24 14.02 -7.39
CA PRO A 111 -4.85 14.85 -8.52
C PRO A 111 -3.32 14.89 -8.69
N GLY A 112 -2.83 14.81 -9.93
CA GLY A 112 -1.39 14.84 -10.24
C GLY A 112 -0.67 13.48 -10.14
N ASN A 113 -1.26 12.47 -9.50
CA ASN A 113 -0.69 11.13 -9.52
C ASN A 113 -0.87 10.45 -10.90
N PRO A 114 0.12 9.66 -11.36
CA PRO A 114 0.00 8.86 -12.57
C PRO A 114 -1.23 7.94 -12.54
N TRP A 115 -1.83 7.70 -13.70
CA TRP A 115 -3.09 6.95 -13.82
C TRP A 115 -3.04 5.55 -13.16
N TRP A 116 -1.90 4.86 -13.26
CA TRP A 116 -1.72 3.52 -12.70
C TRP A 116 -1.64 3.53 -11.18
N LEU A 117 -1.14 4.63 -10.58
CA LEU A 117 -0.97 4.74 -9.14
C LEU A 117 -2.30 4.97 -8.43
N LYS A 118 -3.33 5.45 -9.14
CA LYS A 118 -4.67 5.68 -8.58
C LYS A 118 -5.36 4.39 -8.11
N TYR A 119 -4.88 3.24 -8.56
CA TYR A 119 -5.34 1.92 -8.10
C TYR A 119 -4.57 1.43 -6.87
N ILE A 120 -3.51 2.12 -6.45
CA ILE A 120 -2.73 1.75 -5.27
C ILE A 120 -3.39 2.33 -4.03
N VAL A 121 -3.54 1.46 -3.02
CA VAL A 121 -3.97 1.84 -1.67
C VAL A 121 -3.03 1.16 -0.70
N ASP A 122 -2.38 1.94 0.16
CA ASP A 122 -1.70 1.35 1.31
C ASP A 122 -2.64 1.32 2.51
N GLU A 123 -2.54 0.28 3.32
CA GLU A 123 -3.16 0.19 4.64
C GLU A 123 -2.05 0.06 5.67
N MET A 124 -2.12 0.75 6.79
CA MET A 124 -1.13 0.63 7.85
C MET A 124 -1.76 0.49 9.23
N VAL A 125 -1.03 -0.17 10.11
CA VAL A 125 -1.30 -0.30 11.54
C VAL A 125 -0.03 0.02 12.31
N GLU A 126 -0.19 0.55 13.52
CA GLU A 126 0.90 0.72 14.47
C GLU A 126 1.18 -0.63 15.15
N VAL A 127 2.45 -1.06 15.11
CA VAL A 127 2.93 -2.34 15.70
C VAL A 127 3.84 -2.11 16.91
N GLY A 128 4.21 -0.86 17.16
CA GLY A 128 4.98 -0.40 18.31
C GLY A 128 5.05 1.13 18.29
N PRO A 129 5.59 1.78 19.34
CA PRO A 129 5.65 3.24 19.40
C PRO A 129 6.33 3.83 18.16
N GLN A 130 5.56 4.56 17.35
CA GLN A 130 6.04 5.19 16.09
C GLN A 130 6.60 4.19 15.06
N GLN A 131 6.18 2.94 15.15
CA GLN A 131 6.52 1.86 14.22
C GLN A 131 5.24 1.35 13.58
N TYR A 132 5.21 1.36 12.26
CA TYR A 132 4.04 0.96 11.49
C TYR A 132 4.37 -0.16 10.53
N LEU A 133 3.45 -1.10 10.41
CA LEU A 133 3.45 -2.11 9.38
C LEU A 133 2.36 -1.77 8.37
N GLY A 134 2.77 -1.62 7.11
CA GLY A 134 1.91 -1.30 6.00
C GLY A 134 1.77 -2.48 5.03
N LYS A 135 0.61 -2.55 4.39
CA LYS A 135 0.23 -3.50 3.36
C LYS A 135 -0.10 -2.72 2.09
N VAL A 136 0.47 -3.12 0.96
CA VAL A 136 0.26 -2.46 -0.34
C VAL A 136 -0.79 -3.24 -1.12
N HIS A 137 -1.83 -2.54 -1.59
CA HIS A 137 -2.88 -3.12 -2.41
C HIS A 137 -2.94 -2.52 -3.80
N VAL A 138 -3.39 -3.32 -4.76
CA VAL A 138 -4.00 -2.86 -6.00
C VAL A 138 -5.50 -3.06 -5.86
N ARG A 139 -6.26 -1.97 -5.84
CA ARG A 139 -7.72 -1.94 -5.81
C ARG A 139 -8.24 -1.59 -7.20
N ILE A 140 -8.76 -2.58 -7.93
CA ILE A 140 -9.38 -2.37 -9.24
C ILE A 140 -10.82 -1.89 -9.07
N THR A 141 -11.56 -2.53 -8.17
CA THR A 141 -12.89 -2.13 -7.72
C THR A 141 -13.02 -2.42 -6.22
N SER A 142 -14.14 -2.06 -5.59
CA SER A 142 -14.39 -2.40 -4.18
C SER A 142 -14.38 -3.91 -3.89
N GLY A 143 -14.72 -4.75 -4.88
CA GLY A 143 -14.75 -6.21 -4.73
C GLY A 143 -13.50 -6.92 -5.25
N LEU A 144 -12.58 -6.20 -5.92
CA LEU A 144 -11.39 -6.79 -6.54
C LEU A 144 -10.13 -6.07 -6.06
N VAL A 145 -9.54 -6.63 -5.01
CA VAL A 145 -8.36 -6.09 -4.33
C VAL A 145 -7.30 -7.18 -4.21
N PHE A 146 -6.08 -6.86 -4.65
CA PHE A 146 -4.91 -7.73 -4.56
C PHE A 146 -3.86 -7.17 -3.63
N THR A 147 -3.36 -8.00 -2.71
CA THR A 147 -2.28 -7.65 -1.79
C THR A 147 -0.93 -7.91 -2.46
N LEU A 148 -0.14 -6.87 -2.69
CA LEU A 148 1.16 -6.96 -3.38
C LEU A 148 2.34 -7.25 -2.45
N GLY A 149 2.30 -6.74 -1.22
CA GLY A 149 3.43 -6.84 -0.31
C GLY A 149 3.23 -6.03 0.96
N TYR A 150 4.30 -5.96 1.76
CA TYR A 150 4.36 -5.20 2.99
C TYR A 150 5.48 -4.16 2.95
N PHE A 151 5.32 -3.10 3.72
CA PHE A 151 6.39 -2.17 4.06
C PHE A 151 6.36 -1.87 5.55
N SER A 152 7.47 -1.42 6.11
CA SER A 152 7.52 -0.88 7.47
C SER A 152 7.88 0.60 7.42
N LEU A 153 7.35 1.35 8.38
CA LEU A 153 7.71 2.75 8.64
C LEU A 153 8.18 2.89 10.07
N THR A 154 9.30 3.57 10.27
CA THR A 154 9.85 3.88 11.59
C THR A 154 10.28 5.33 11.61
N LYS A 155 9.90 6.06 12.66
CA LYS A 155 10.33 7.44 12.85
C LYS A 155 11.78 7.52 13.29
#